data_AF-A0A978UQP6-F1
#
_entry.id   AF-A0A978UQP6-F1
#
_cell.length_a   1.000
_cell.length_b   1.000
_cell.length_c   1.000
_cell.angle_alpha   90.00
_cell.angle_beta   90.00
_cell.angle_gamma   90.00
#
_symmetry.space_group_name_H-M   'P 1'
#
loop_
_entity.id
_entity.type
_entity.pdbx_description
1 polymer ?
#
loop_
_entity_poly.entity_id
_entity_poly.type
_entity_poly.pdbx_seq_one_letter_code
_entity_poly.pdbx_strand_id
1 'polypeptide(L)'
;MAKKAVKYSVVDAFTESAFKGNPAAVCMLGEEKDEEWLQSVATEFNISETCYLTPITHSDSDSPHPRFRLRWFTPVAEVELCGHATLAAAHILFSSGLRDSNIIEFLTLSGILTAKRVPDTKASSGSGIQNGETEDSFFVELDFPAVPLITDFSAVEVSLISKALNVASVVDIQSTTSDNLFVVLPSAKAVVDVQPDFGAIEKCPGTGIIVTGAAPPESGFDFWSRYFCPKFGINEDPVCGSAHCSLAPYWCKELGKYDFVAYQASRRGGVLKIHMDEQNQRVLLQGKAFTVMEGTLLTFRPFHKLVLLLRDSGITREVPEVSAGLKSGMLDLLMVLGRKKMAKKAVEYSVVDAFTESAFKGNPAAVCMLEEEKDEEWLQSVATEFNISETCYLTPITHSDSDSPHPRFRLRWFTPVAEVKLCGHATLAAAHTLFSLQVDLAFRMAKQKNPFFIELDFPAVPLTTDFNAEVPLISEALNGASVVDIQNTTSDNLFVVLPSAKAVEDLQPDFGAIEKCPGMGIIVTGAAPPESGFDFWSRYFCPKFGVNEDPVCGSAHCSLAPYWCKELGKCDFVAYQASRRGGVLKIHMDEQNQRVLLQGKAFTVMEGTILV
;
A
#
# COMPACT_ATOMS: atom_id res chain seq x y z
N MET A 1 -1.59 29.83 9.41
CA MET A 1 -2.82 29.34 8.76
C MET A 1 -3.07 27.93 9.25
N ALA A 2 -4.31 27.55 9.58
CA ALA A 2 -4.61 26.16 9.89
C ALA A 2 -4.30 25.32 8.65
N LYS A 3 -3.39 24.34 8.75
CA LYS A 3 -3.12 23.41 7.64
C LYS A 3 -4.44 22.69 7.32
N LYS A 4 -4.98 22.90 6.12
CA LYS A 4 -6.21 22.25 5.69
C LYS A 4 -5.88 20.79 5.40
N ALA A 5 -6.68 19.87 5.93
CA ALA A 5 -6.49 18.46 5.71
C ALA A 5 -6.79 18.12 4.23
N VAL A 6 -6.02 17.21 3.64
CA VAL A 6 -6.13 16.83 2.22
C VAL A 6 -7.11 15.67 2.10
N LYS A 7 -8.17 15.83 1.31
CA LYS A 7 -9.11 14.74 1.03
C LYS A 7 -8.51 13.78 0.01
N TYR A 8 -8.77 12.50 0.17
CA TYR A 8 -8.44 11.51 -0.84
C TYR A 8 -9.57 10.50 -1.03
N SER A 9 -9.52 9.82 -2.18
CA SER A 9 -10.28 8.61 -2.46
C SER A 9 -9.34 7.53 -2.99
N VAL A 10 -9.58 6.27 -2.65
CA VAL A 10 -8.92 5.12 -3.29
C VAL A 10 -9.92 4.52 -4.27
N VAL A 11 -9.52 4.40 -5.52
CA VAL A 11 -10.40 4.06 -6.65
C VAL A 11 -9.81 2.93 -7.45
N ASP A 12 -10.60 1.90 -7.69
CA ASP A 12 -10.28 0.83 -8.61
C ASP A 12 -10.69 1.22 -10.03
N ALA A 13 -9.71 1.47 -10.89
CA ALA A 13 -9.92 1.78 -12.29
C ALA A 13 -10.06 0.52 -13.15
N PHE A 14 -10.80 0.61 -14.26
CA PHE A 14 -11.10 -0.47 -15.20
C PHE A 14 -11.90 -1.65 -14.60
N THR A 15 -12.79 -1.34 -13.65
CA THR A 15 -13.69 -2.32 -13.01
C THR A 15 -15.02 -1.68 -12.57
N GLU A 16 -16.01 -2.52 -12.30
CA GLU A 16 -17.31 -2.18 -11.71
C GLU A 16 -17.45 -2.65 -10.26
N SER A 17 -16.47 -3.39 -9.74
CA SER A 17 -16.49 -3.97 -8.41
C SER A 17 -15.18 -3.68 -7.69
N ALA A 18 -15.27 -3.50 -6.38
CA ALA A 18 -14.10 -3.37 -5.51
C ALA A 18 -13.14 -4.56 -5.59
N PHE A 19 -11.88 -4.29 -5.25
CA PHE A 19 -10.76 -5.25 -5.18
C PHE A 19 -10.43 -5.90 -6.53
N LYS A 20 -10.88 -5.28 -7.62
CA LYS A 20 -10.61 -5.65 -9.02
C LYS A 20 -10.01 -4.43 -9.72
N GLY A 21 -9.66 -4.54 -10.99
CA GLY A 21 -9.05 -3.42 -11.71
C GLY A 21 -7.69 -3.00 -11.16
N ASN A 22 -7.30 -1.74 -11.39
CA ASN A 22 -6.05 -1.17 -10.91
C ASN A 22 -6.30 -0.03 -9.90
N PRO A 23 -5.87 -0.17 -8.64
CA PRO A 23 -6.13 0.81 -7.61
C PRO A 23 -5.28 2.08 -7.80
N ALA A 24 -5.89 3.25 -7.59
CA ALA A 24 -5.20 4.52 -7.54
C ALA A 24 -5.74 5.40 -6.41
N ALA A 25 -4.84 6.10 -5.71
CA ALA A 25 -5.20 7.12 -4.73
C ALA A 25 -5.36 8.45 -5.45
N VAL A 26 -6.47 9.13 -5.22
CA VAL A 26 -6.80 10.43 -5.81
C VAL A 26 -6.81 11.47 -4.70
N CYS A 27 -5.78 12.30 -4.62
CA CYS A 27 -5.64 13.36 -3.63
C CYS A 27 -6.10 14.72 -4.18
N MET A 28 -7.10 15.32 -3.54
CA MET A 28 -7.60 16.66 -3.89
C MET A 28 -6.84 17.74 -3.13
N LEU A 29 -5.96 18.45 -3.82
CA LEU A 29 -5.14 19.52 -3.26
C LEU A 29 -5.82 20.89 -3.42
N GLY A 30 -5.73 21.72 -2.39
CA GLY A 30 -6.16 23.13 -2.47
C GLY A 30 -5.11 24.06 -3.08
N GLU A 31 -3.84 23.63 -3.06
CA GLU A 31 -2.66 24.32 -3.57
C GLU A 31 -1.59 23.26 -3.87
N GLU A 32 -0.60 23.59 -4.70
CA GLU A 32 0.51 22.68 -4.97
C GLU A 32 1.31 22.37 -3.71
N LYS A 33 1.82 21.14 -3.64
CA LYS A 33 2.77 20.69 -2.63
C LYS A 33 4.11 20.42 -3.29
N ASP A 34 5.17 20.51 -2.48
CA ASP A 34 6.52 20.16 -2.92
C ASP A 34 6.63 18.66 -3.24
N GLU A 35 7.61 18.33 -4.09
CA GLU A 35 7.81 16.97 -4.60
C GLU A 35 8.14 15.96 -3.50
N GLU A 36 8.92 16.36 -2.49
CA GLU A 36 9.26 15.49 -1.36
C GLU A 36 8.00 15.06 -0.59
N TRP A 37 7.07 15.98 -0.36
CA TRP A 37 5.78 15.69 0.25
C TRP A 37 4.92 14.78 -0.61
N LEU A 38 4.81 15.06 -1.91
CA LEU A 38 4.03 14.25 -2.85
C LEU A 38 4.58 12.82 -2.94
N GLN A 39 5.91 12.68 -3.00
CA GLN A 39 6.55 11.38 -2.99
C GLN A 39 6.30 10.64 -1.68
N SER A 40 6.40 11.33 -0.53
CA SER A 40 6.16 10.73 0.79
C SER A 40 4.73 10.21 0.95
N VAL A 41 3.74 10.95 0.45
CA VAL A 41 2.33 10.52 0.47
C VAL A 41 2.11 9.32 -0.48
N ALA A 42 2.74 9.31 -1.65
CA ALA A 42 2.64 8.17 -2.56
C ALA A 42 3.27 6.90 -1.97
N THR A 43 4.42 7.05 -1.31
CA THR A 43 5.06 5.97 -0.54
C THR A 43 4.17 5.51 0.62
N GLU A 44 3.41 6.41 1.26
CA GLU A 44 2.50 6.07 2.35
C GLU A 44 1.29 5.24 1.90
N PHE A 45 0.69 5.58 0.76
CA PHE A 45 -0.39 4.76 0.18
C PHE A 45 0.13 3.41 -0.32
N ASN A 46 1.37 3.35 -0.82
CA ASN A 46 2.03 2.14 -1.29
C ASN A 46 1.22 1.29 -2.29
N ILE A 47 0.39 1.92 -3.12
CA ILE A 47 -0.31 1.29 -4.25
C ILE A 47 0.35 1.69 -5.57
N SER A 48 -0.13 1.17 -6.71
CA SER A 48 0.45 1.39 -8.04
C SER A 48 0.77 2.87 -8.25
N GLU A 49 -0.25 3.73 -8.14
CA GLU A 49 -0.09 5.18 -8.32
C GLU A 49 -0.94 5.98 -7.33
N THR A 50 -0.35 7.07 -6.85
CA THR A 50 -1.06 8.18 -6.20
C THR A 50 -1.05 9.39 -7.12
N CYS A 51 -2.21 9.95 -7.37
CA CYS A 51 -2.38 11.13 -8.21
C CYS A 51 -2.88 12.34 -7.42
N TYR A 52 -2.43 13.52 -7.85
CA TYR A 52 -2.66 14.78 -7.16
C TYR A 52 -3.34 15.78 -8.07
N LEU A 53 -4.54 16.19 -7.68
CA LEU A 53 -5.37 17.15 -8.41
C LEU A 53 -5.30 18.52 -7.77
N THR A 54 -4.86 19.52 -8.53
CA THR A 54 -4.95 20.93 -8.13
C THR A 54 -5.86 21.68 -9.11
N PRO A 55 -7.00 22.26 -8.65
CA PRO A 55 -7.89 23.03 -9.52
C PRO A 55 -7.18 24.25 -10.12
N ILE A 56 -7.45 24.54 -11.40
CA ILE A 56 -6.95 25.74 -12.07
C ILE A 56 -8.08 26.76 -12.13
N THR A 57 -7.98 27.84 -11.36
CA THR A 57 -9.10 28.78 -11.11
C THR A 57 -9.06 30.08 -11.93
N HIS A 58 -8.10 30.26 -12.85
CA HIS A 58 -7.90 31.54 -13.56
C HIS A 58 -7.84 31.45 -15.10
N SER A 59 -8.22 32.57 -15.70
CA SER A 59 -8.76 32.85 -17.05
C SER A 59 -7.78 32.88 -18.23
N ASP A 60 -6.57 32.33 -18.12
CA ASP A 60 -5.56 32.41 -19.19
C ASP A 60 -5.75 31.34 -20.30
N SER A 61 -6.99 30.87 -20.46
CA SER A 61 -7.33 29.68 -21.21
C SER A 61 -8.68 29.86 -21.87
N ASP A 62 -8.69 29.86 -23.22
CA ASP A 62 -9.92 29.83 -24.03
C ASP A 62 -10.66 28.48 -23.94
N SER A 63 -10.16 27.49 -23.19
CA SER A 63 -10.83 26.20 -23.04
C SER A 63 -12.17 26.34 -22.30
N PRO A 64 -13.28 25.82 -22.85
CA PRO A 64 -14.59 25.82 -22.21
C PRO A 64 -14.71 24.75 -21.11
N HIS A 65 -13.68 23.93 -20.87
CA HIS A 65 -13.75 22.78 -19.97
C HIS A 65 -13.09 23.06 -18.62
N PRO A 66 -13.56 22.43 -17.52
CA PRO A 66 -12.86 22.44 -16.24
C PRO A 66 -11.44 21.89 -16.38
N ARG A 67 -10.47 22.60 -15.80
CA ARG A 67 -9.04 22.25 -15.89
C ARG A 67 -8.45 21.98 -14.52
N PHE A 68 -7.61 20.94 -14.44
CA PHE A 68 -6.87 20.58 -13.25
C PHE A 68 -5.41 20.34 -13.62
N ARG A 69 -4.48 20.70 -12.74
CA ARG A 69 -3.14 20.13 -12.81
C ARG A 69 -3.20 18.73 -12.20
N LEU A 70 -2.61 17.76 -12.89
CA LEU A 70 -2.57 16.37 -12.47
C LEU A 70 -1.12 15.87 -12.54
N ARG A 71 -0.65 15.32 -11.41
CA ARG A 71 0.66 14.69 -11.26
C ARG A 71 0.47 13.28 -10.72
N TRP A 72 1.34 12.34 -11.09
CA TRP A 72 1.27 10.95 -10.65
C TRP A 72 2.59 10.50 -10.07
N PHE A 73 2.52 9.81 -8.95
CA PHE A 73 3.67 9.27 -8.26
C PHE A 73 3.44 7.80 -8.00
N THR A 74 4.42 7.00 -8.39
CA THR A 74 4.60 5.66 -7.82
C THR A 74 5.14 5.81 -6.39
N PRO A 75 5.26 4.73 -5.61
CA PRO A 75 5.90 4.78 -4.30
C PRO A 75 7.37 5.24 -4.30
N VAL A 76 8.03 5.33 -5.46
CA VAL A 76 9.46 5.65 -5.56
C VAL A 76 9.81 6.84 -6.45
N ALA A 77 8.96 7.21 -7.41
CA ALA A 77 9.22 8.31 -8.35
C ALA A 77 7.93 8.91 -8.94
N GLU A 78 8.02 10.17 -9.39
CA GLU A 78 7.03 10.79 -10.29
C GLU A 78 7.09 10.14 -11.69
N VAL A 79 5.93 9.98 -12.34
CA VAL A 79 5.84 9.48 -13.71
C VAL A 79 5.18 10.51 -14.62
N GLU A 80 5.61 10.57 -15.88
CA GLU A 80 5.14 11.59 -16.84
C GLU A 80 3.72 11.33 -17.35
N LEU A 81 3.26 10.08 -17.31
CA LEU A 81 1.96 9.65 -17.84
C LEU A 81 1.42 8.41 -17.10
N CYS A 82 0.18 8.47 -16.64
CA CYS A 82 -0.51 7.30 -16.09
C CYS A 82 -1.99 7.25 -16.47
N GLY A 83 -2.42 6.19 -17.16
CA GLY A 83 -3.79 6.05 -17.66
C GLY A 83 -4.82 5.76 -16.56
N HIS A 84 -4.62 4.72 -15.76
CA HIS A 84 -5.64 4.26 -14.79
C HIS A 84 -5.85 5.29 -13.66
N ALA A 85 -4.80 5.95 -13.18
CA ALA A 85 -4.93 7.00 -12.17
C ALA A 85 -5.57 8.29 -12.74
N THR A 86 -5.37 8.59 -14.04
CA THR A 86 -6.15 9.64 -14.73
C THR A 86 -7.63 9.27 -14.81
N LEU A 87 -7.93 8.00 -15.10
CA LEU A 87 -9.30 7.49 -15.12
C LEU A 87 -9.95 7.62 -13.74
N ALA A 88 -9.24 7.23 -12.68
CA ALA A 88 -9.68 7.35 -11.30
C ALA A 88 -9.93 8.83 -10.90
N ALA A 89 -9.00 9.72 -11.25
CA ALA A 89 -9.15 11.16 -11.03
C ALA A 89 -10.41 11.72 -11.70
N ALA A 90 -10.62 11.38 -12.98
CA ALA A 90 -11.82 11.79 -13.72
C ALA A 90 -13.10 11.19 -13.13
N HIS A 91 -13.08 9.93 -12.68
CA HIS A 91 -14.21 9.30 -11.99
C HIS A 91 -14.63 10.10 -10.76
N ILE A 92 -13.69 10.43 -9.86
CA ILE A 92 -13.99 11.24 -8.67
C ILE A 92 -14.54 12.62 -9.03
N LEU A 93 -13.96 13.27 -10.03
CA LEU A 93 -14.41 14.58 -10.49
C LEU A 93 -15.82 14.54 -11.08
N PHE A 94 -16.15 13.55 -11.92
CA PHE A 94 -17.50 13.39 -12.47
C PHE A 94 -18.52 12.98 -11.40
N SER A 95 -18.15 12.08 -10.48
CA SER A 95 -19.02 11.60 -9.40
C SER A 95 -19.30 12.68 -8.34
N SER A 96 -18.35 13.58 -8.09
CA SER A 96 -18.50 14.69 -7.13
C SER A 96 -19.38 15.86 -7.61
N GLY A 97 -19.90 15.79 -8.84
CA GLY A 97 -20.93 16.71 -9.31
C GLY A 97 -20.47 17.81 -10.27
N LEU A 98 -19.37 17.62 -11.01
CA LEU A 98 -19.04 18.42 -12.21
C LEU A 98 -20.03 18.15 -13.36
N ARG A 99 -21.32 18.38 -13.12
CA ARG A 99 -22.42 17.97 -14.01
C ARG A 99 -22.53 18.81 -15.29
N ASP A 100 -21.99 20.03 -15.27
CA ASP A 100 -22.13 20.99 -16.38
C ASP A 100 -21.12 20.76 -17.51
N SER A 101 -20.15 19.84 -17.33
CA SER A 101 -19.22 19.43 -18.39
C SER A 101 -19.11 17.91 -18.45
N ASN A 102 -19.14 17.36 -19.66
CA ASN A 102 -18.82 15.96 -19.90
C ASN A 102 -17.34 15.74 -20.22
N ILE A 103 -16.52 16.79 -20.25
CA ILE A 103 -15.08 16.73 -20.53
C ILE A 103 -14.30 17.46 -19.43
N ILE A 104 -13.18 16.89 -19.01
CA ILE A 104 -12.21 17.48 -18.09
C ILE A 104 -10.85 17.50 -18.79
N GLU A 105 -10.12 18.61 -18.64
CA GLU A 105 -8.74 18.72 -19.08
C GLU A 105 -7.76 18.62 -17.91
N PHE A 106 -6.73 17.82 -18.08
CA PHE A 106 -5.63 17.68 -17.14
C PHE A 106 -4.35 18.27 -17.75
N LEU A 107 -3.71 19.21 -17.06
CA LEU A 107 -2.36 19.68 -17.39
C LEU A 107 -1.36 18.79 -16.67
N THR A 108 -0.48 18.16 -17.45
CA THR A 108 0.42 17.10 -17.00
C THR A 108 1.82 17.33 -17.60
N LEU A 109 2.83 16.58 -17.16
CA LEU A 109 4.16 16.64 -17.77
C LEU A 109 4.16 16.18 -19.23
N SER A 110 3.26 15.26 -19.59
CA SER A 110 3.07 14.80 -20.97
C SER A 110 2.20 15.72 -21.83
N GLY A 111 1.88 16.93 -21.34
CA GLY A 111 0.97 17.87 -22.00
C GLY A 111 -0.46 17.76 -21.49
N ILE A 112 -1.43 18.20 -22.30
CA ILE A 112 -2.85 18.20 -21.92
C ILE A 112 -3.47 16.84 -22.22
N LEU A 113 -4.07 16.21 -21.21
CA LEU A 113 -4.90 15.02 -21.36
C LEU A 113 -6.38 15.38 -21.20
N THR A 114 -7.26 14.68 -21.92
CA THR A 114 -8.70 14.87 -21.83
C THR A 114 -9.38 13.61 -21.32
N ALA A 115 -10.28 13.76 -20.36
CA ALA A 115 -11.17 12.69 -19.92
C ALA A 115 -12.62 13.07 -20.21
N LYS A 116 -13.36 12.15 -20.82
CA LYS A 116 -14.75 12.37 -21.22
C LYS A 116 -15.68 11.39 -20.53
N ARG A 117 -16.77 11.89 -19.95
CA ARG A 117 -17.86 11.10 -19.39
C ARG A 117 -18.74 10.57 -20.52
N VAL A 118 -18.81 9.24 -20.64
CA VAL A 118 -19.62 8.54 -21.64
C VAL A 118 -20.75 7.79 -20.91
N PRO A 119 -22.04 8.09 -21.21
CA PRO A 119 -23.16 7.42 -20.56
C PRO A 119 -23.15 5.91 -20.79
N ASP A 120 -23.48 5.11 -19.76
CA ASP A 120 -23.69 3.68 -19.95
C ASP A 120 -25.12 3.39 -20.45
N THR A 121 -25.26 3.24 -21.77
CA THR A 121 -26.56 2.98 -22.41
C THR A 121 -27.17 1.62 -22.08
N LYS A 122 -26.41 0.68 -21.49
CA LYS A 122 -26.95 -0.63 -21.06
C LYS A 122 -27.62 -0.58 -19.68
N ALA A 123 -27.19 0.31 -18.79
CA ALA A 123 -27.74 0.47 -17.45
C ALA A 123 -29.20 0.98 -17.44
N SER A 124 -29.62 1.66 -18.50
CA SER A 124 -30.98 2.21 -18.65
C SER A 124 -32.04 1.17 -19.03
N SER A 125 -31.64 -0.07 -19.35
CA SER A 125 -32.51 -1.09 -19.97
C SER A 125 -32.92 -2.22 -19.02
N GLY A 126 -32.41 -2.27 -17.77
CA GLY A 126 -32.67 -3.41 -16.89
C GLY A 126 -32.22 -3.23 -15.45
N SER A 127 -33.04 -2.57 -14.62
CA SER A 127 -33.17 -2.93 -13.21
C SER A 127 -34.51 -2.43 -12.66
N GLY A 128 -35.23 -3.33 -12.00
CA GLY A 128 -36.42 -3.00 -11.24
C GLY A 128 -36.07 -2.06 -10.10
N ILE A 129 -36.91 -1.06 -9.91
CA ILE A 129 -36.84 -0.10 -8.80
C ILE A 129 -36.88 -0.88 -7.49
N GLN A 130 -35.76 -0.91 -6.76
CA GLN A 130 -35.76 -1.03 -5.30
C GLN A 130 -34.73 -0.06 -4.72
N ASN A 131 -35.26 0.94 -4.01
CA ASN A 131 -34.58 1.82 -3.07
C ASN A 131 -33.51 2.77 -3.63
N GLY A 132 -33.97 3.77 -4.39
CA GLY A 132 -33.67 5.18 -4.13
C GLY A 132 -32.21 5.60 -3.97
N GLU A 133 -31.42 5.42 -5.04
CA GLU A 133 -30.37 6.30 -5.57
C GLU A 133 -29.73 5.51 -6.72
N THR A 134 -30.23 5.69 -7.95
CA THR A 134 -29.55 5.11 -9.11
C THR A 134 -28.26 5.89 -9.29
N GLU A 135 -27.12 5.31 -8.89
CA GLU A 135 -25.82 5.78 -9.36
C GLU A 135 -25.86 5.76 -10.89
N ASP A 136 -25.76 6.94 -11.51
CA ASP A 136 -25.63 7.05 -12.96
C ASP A 136 -24.36 6.31 -13.36
N SER A 137 -24.46 5.07 -13.86
CA SER A 137 -23.29 4.35 -14.36
C SER A 137 -22.77 5.04 -15.62
N PHE A 138 -21.47 5.29 -15.67
CA PHE A 138 -20.80 5.91 -16.82
C PHE A 138 -19.41 5.29 -17.04
N PHE A 139 -18.94 5.38 -18.28
CA PHE A 139 -17.55 5.13 -18.63
C PHE A 139 -16.77 6.45 -18.62
N VAL A 140 -15.50 6.38 -18.27
CA VAL A 140 -14.54 7.46 -18.53
C VAL A 140 -13.75 7.05 -19.77
N GLU A 141 -13.79 7.89 -20.80
CA GLU A 141 -13.01 7.79 -22.03
C GLU A 141 -11.77 8.67 -21.93
N LEU A 142 -10.59 8.07 -22.15
CA LEU A 142 -9.30 8.73 -22.24
C LEU A 142 -8.79 8.62 -23.68
N ASP A 143 -8.13 9.67 -24.15
CA ASP A 143 -7.59 9.76 -25.51
C ASP A 143 -6.06 9.74 -25.49
N PHE A 144 -5.45 8.68 -26.04
CA PHE A 144 -4.00 8.46 -26.06
C PHE A 144 -3.46 8.27 -27.48
N PRO A 145 -2.17 8.58 -27.73
CA PRO A 145 -1.53 8.23 -28.99
C PRO A 145 -1.41 6.71 -29.11
N ALA A 146 -1.62 6.19 -30.32
CA ALA A 146 -1.26 4.81 -30.63
C ALA A 146 0.26 4.64 -30.51
N VAL A 147 0.69 3.48 -30.00
CA VAL A 147 2.11 3.14 -29.82
C VAL A 147 2.48 2.11 -30.88
N PRO A 148 3.27 2.47 -31.92
CA PRO A 148 3.68 1.53 -32.95
C PRO A 148 4.56 0.41 -32.40
N LEU A 149 4.43 -0.76 -33.05
CA LEU A 149 5.35 -1.88 -32.88
C LEU A 149 6.50 -1.79 -33.89
N ILE A 150 7.67 -2.24 -33.47
CA ILE A 150 8.91 -2.30 -34.23
C ILE A 150 9.38 -3.76 -34.21
N THR A 151 9.76 -4.26 -35.38
CA THR A 151 10.30 -5.61 -35.54
C THR A 151 11.83 -5.55 -35.56
N ASP A 152 12.47 -5.88 -34.44
CA ASP A 152 13.92 -6.13 -34.40
C ASP A 152 14.27 -7.06 -33.23
N PHE A 153 14.35 -8.37 -33.49
CA PHE A 153 14.79 -9.35 -32.48
C PHE A 153 15.68 -10.42 -33.09
N SER A 154 16.73 -10.75 -32.35
CA SER A 154 17.55 -11.93 -32.59
C SER A 154 16.89 -13.19 -32.01
N ALA A 155 17.22 -14.35 -32.58
CA ALA A 155 16.74 -15.64 -32.08
C ALA A 155 17.16 -15.93 -30.61
N VAL A 156 18.25 -15.31 -30.15
CA VAL A 156 18.73 -15.43 -28.76
C VAL A 156 17.79 -14.72 -27.80
N GLU A 157 17.32 -13.51 -28.15
CA GLU A 157 16.38 -12.75 -27.33
C GLU A 157 15.03 -13.47 -27.22
N VAL A 158 14.53 -14.04 -28.33
CA VAL A 158 13.29 -14.84 -28.33
C VAL A 158 13.39 -16.02 -27.35
N SER A 159 14.52 -16.72 -27.31
CA SER A 159 14.73 -17.84 -26.38
C SER A 159 14.79 -17.37 -24.92
N LEU A 160 15.43 -16.23 -24.66
CA LEU A 160 15.53 -15.65 -23.33
C LEU A 160 14.16 -15.21 -22.80
N ILE A 161 13.37 -14.52 -23.62
CA ILE A 161 12.02 -14.06 -23.27
C ILE A 161 11.08 -15.23 -23.02
N SER A 162 11.11 -16.26 -23.89
CA SER A 162 10.25 -17.44 -23.73
C SER A 162 10.54 -18.20 -22.44
N LYS A 163 11.83 -18.28 -22.06
CA LYS A 163 12.25 -18.89 -20.79
C LYS A 163 11.82 -18.04 -19.59
N ALA A 164 11.96 -16.72 -19.66
CA ALA A 164 11.54 -15.80 -18.60
C ALA A 164 10.03 -15.85 -18.34
N LEU A 165 9.21 -16.04 -19.39
CA LEU A 165 7.76 -16.20 -19.27
C LEU A 165 7.32 -17.65 -18.96
N ASN A 166 8.25 -18.61 -18.99
CA ASN A 166 7.98 -20.05 -18.88
C ASN A 166 6.89 -20.53 -19.86
N VAL A 167 6.97 -20.11 -21.12
CA VAL A 167 5.99 -20.46 -22.17
C VAL A 167 6.58 -21.43 -23.19
N ALA A 168 5.77 -22.38 -23.63
CA ALA A 168 6.20 -23.41 -24.59
C ALA A 168 6.15 -22.95 -26.05
N SER A 169 5.31 -21.95 -26.37
CA SER A 169 5.12 -21.46 -27.72
C SER A 169 4.78 -19.97 -27.72
N VAL A 170 5.41 -19.24 -28.64
CA VAL A 170 5.18 -17.82 -28.89
C VAL A 170 4.86 -17.67 -30.37
N VAL A 171 3.80 -16.92 -30.67
CA VAL A 171 3.35 -16.64 -32.05
C VAL A 171 4.18 -15.53 -32.67
N ASP A 172 4.43 -14.46 -31.90
CA ASP A 172 5.15 -13.29 -32.37
C ASP A 172 5.82 -12.56 -31.19
N ILE A 173 6.95 -11.90 -31.46
CA ILE A 173 7.66 -11.03 -30.51
C ILE A 173 8.08 -9.75 -31.25
N GLN A 174 7.66 -8.62 -30.69
CA GLN A 174 7.99 -7.28 -31.18
C GLN A 174 8.35 -6.36 -30.02
N SER A 175 8.86 -5.17 -30.34
CA SER A 175 9.16 -4.10 -29.39
C SER A 175 8.19 -2.98 -29.63
N THR A 176 7.79 -2.26 -28.59
CA THR A 176 7.09 -1.00 -28.76
C THR A 176 8.09 0.13 -28.97
N THR A 177 7.65 1.22 -29.60
CA THR A 177 8.39 2.50 -29.61
C THR A 177 8.63 3.08 -28.21
N SER A 178 7.92 2.57 -27.19
CA SER A 178 8.09 2.90 -25.77
C SER A 178 8.97 1.88 -25.02
N ASP A 179 9.81 1.12 -25.74
CA ASP A 179 10.77 0.17 -25.19
C ASP A 179 10.16 -0.99 -24.38
N ASN A 180 8.90 -1.36 -24.62
CA ASN A 180 8.31 -2.56 -24.03
C ASN A 180 8.42 -3.75 -24.99
N LEU A 181 8.63 -4.95 -24.45
CA LEU A 181 8.50 -6.18 -25.20
C LEU A 181 7.01 -6.51 -25.39
N PHE A 182 6.65 -6.92 -26.60
CA PHE A 182 5.29 -7.27 -26.99
C PHE A 182 5.28 -8.73 -27.46
N VAL A 183 4.62 -9.60 -26.70
CA VAL A 183 4.65 -11.06 -26.88
C VAL A 183 3.25 -11.57 -27.16
N VAL A 184 3.07 -12.19 -28.32
CA VAL A 184 1.78 -12.78 -28.73
C VAL A 184 1.84 -14.28 -28.48
N LEU A 185 0.88 -14.77 -27.70
CA LEU A 185 0.71 -16.18 -27.40
C LEU A 185 -0.45 -16.79 -28.21
N PRO A 186 -0.47 -18.12 -28.39
CA PRO A 186 -1.45 -18.78 -29.26
C PRO A 186 -2.92 -18.63 -28.83
N SER A 187 -3.18 -18.26 -27.57
CA SER A 187 -4.52 -18.08 -27.06
C SER A 187 -4.53 -17.29 -25.74
N ALA A 188 -5.68 -16.71 -25.41
CA ALA A 188 -6.00 -16.18 -24.09
C ALA A 188 -5.72 -17.17 -22.94
N LYS A 189 -5.96 -18.47 -23.14
CA LYS A 189 -5.59 -19.50 -22.15
C LYS A 189 -4.08 -19.52 -21.90
N ALA A 190 -3.27 -19.45 -22.96
CA ALA A 190 -1.82 -19.38 -22.83
C ALA A 190 -1.36 -18.12 -22.09
N VAL A 191 -2.07 -16.99 -22.22
CA VAL A 191 -1.81 -15.75 -21.47
C VAL A 191 -2.05 -15.94 -19.96
N VAL A 192 -3.16 -16.56 -19.57
CA VAL A 192 -3.45 -16.82 -18.15
C VAL A 192 -2.49 -17.82 -17.54
N ASP A 193 -2.12 -18.85 -18.30
CA ASP A 193 -1.24 -19.92 -17.84
C ASP A 193 0.24 -19.49 -17.71
N VAL A 194 0.61 -18.27 -18.11
CA VAL A 194 1.99 -17.73 -17.95
C VAL A 194 2.41 -17.76 -16.48
N GLN A 195 3.58 -18.35 -16.22
CA GLN A 195 4.24 -18.39 -14.91
C GLN A 195 5.57 -17.65 -15.01
N PRO A 196 5.59 -16.33 -14.80
CA PRO A 196 6.77 -15.52 -15.03
C PRO A 196 7.86 -15.78 -13.98
N ASP A 197 9.11 -15.87 -14.41
CA ASP A 197 10.29 -15.72 -13.57
C ASP A 197 10.67 -14.23 -13.55
N PHE A 198 10.25 -13.52 -12.52
CA PHE A 198 10.45 -12.06 -12.42
C PHE A 198 11.93 -11.66 -12.41
N GLY A 199 12.80 -12.45 -11.79
CA GLY A 199 14.26 -12.21 -11.79
C GLY A 199 14.91 -12.44 -13.15
N ALA A 200 14.30 -13.28 -14.01
CA ALA A 200 14.67 -13.39 -15.42
C ALA A 200 14.11 -12.24 -16.25
N ILE A 201 12.85 -11.82 -16.03
CA ILE A 201 12.22 -10.69 -16.72
C ILE A 201 13.00 -9.39 -16.46
N GLU A 202 13.47 -9.17 -15.25
CA GLU A 202 14.30 -8.00 -14.91
C GLU A 202 15.59 -7.92 -15.76
N LYS A 203 16.07 -9.05 -16.28
CA LYS A 203 17.25 -9.13 -17.15
C LYS A 203 16.92 -9.08 -18.64
N CYS A 204 15.64 -9.15 -19.02
CA CYS A 204 15.20 -8.99 -20.41
C CYS A 204 15.50 -7.57 -20.92
N PRO A 205 15.65 -7.38 -22.25
CA PRO A 205 15.65 -6.04 -22.85
C PRO A 205 14.30 -5.34 -22.64
N GLY A 206 14.30 -4.01 -22.76
CA GLY A 206 13.09 -3.19 -22.62
C GLY A 206 12.68 -2.88 -21.18
N THR A 207 11.64 -2.07 -21.00
CA THR A 207 11.11 -1.59 -19.71
C THR A 207 10.14 -2.56 -19.05
N GLY A 208 9.45 -3.38 -19.84
CA GLY A 208 8.44 -4.34 -19.39
C GLY A 208 8.04 -5.31 -20.50
N ILE A 209 7.19 -6.28 -20.17
CA ILE A 209 6.69 -7.30 -21.11
C ILE A 209 5.17 -7.28 -21.12
N ILE A 210 4.60 -6.94 -22.28
CA ILE A 210 3.19 -7.07 -22.62
C ILE A 210 2.98 -8.45 -23.22
N VAL A 211 2.10 -9.24 -22.63
CA VAL A 211 1.72 -10.56 -23.15
C VAL A 211 0.26 -10.52 -23.60
N THR A 212 -0.06 -11.02 -24.78
CA THR A 212 -1.43 -11.02 -25.29
C THR A 212 -1.77 -12.25 -26.11
N GLY A 213 -3.06 -12.55 -26.26
CA GLY A 213 -3.56 -13.67 -27.06
C GLY A 213 -5.04 -13.54 -27.34
N ALA A 214 -5.50 -14.11 -28.46
CA ALA A 214 -6.88 -14.02 -28.90
C ALA A 214 -7.81 -14.69 -27.87
N ALA A 215 -8.92 -14.02 -27.56
CA ALA A 215 -9.90 -14.54 -26.62
C ALA A 215 -10.86 -15.54 -27.30
N PRO A 216 -11.41 -16.51 -26.55
CA PRO A 216 -12.43 -17.41 -27.09
C PRO A 216 -13.70 -16.61 -27.48
N PRO A 217 -14.37 -16.92 -28.60
CA PRO A 217 -15.56 -16.18 -29.04
C PRO A 217 -16.68 -16.08 -27.99
N GLU A 218 -16.83 -17.08 -27.14
CA GLU A 218 -17.83 -17.15 -26.07
C GLU A 218 -17.49 -16.31 -24.82
N SER A 219 -16.27 -15.79 -24.73
CA SER A 219 -15.81 -15.05 -23.54
C SER A 219 -16.39 -13.65 -23.42
N GLY A 220 -16.91 -13.09 -24.52
CA GLY A 220 -17.32 -11.67 -24.58
C GLY A 220 -16.17 -10.68 -24.70
N PHE A 221 -14.93 -11.17 -24.81
CA PHE A 221 -13.72 -10.39 -25.04
C PHE A 221 -13.11 -10.73 -26.40
N ASP A 222 -12.31 -9.82 -26.94
CA ASP A 222 -11.61 -10.00 -28.22
C ASP A 222 -10.20 -10.52 -28.04
N PHE A 223 -9.50 -10.04 -27.01
CA PHE A 223 -8.19 -10.53 -26.62
C PHE A 223 -7.98 -10.37 -25.13
N TRP A 224 -7.09 -11.21 -24.59
CA TRP A 224 -6.62 -11.09 -23.21
C TRP A 224 -5.18 -10.57 -23.19
N SER A 225 -4.82 -9.88 -22.11
CA SER A 225 -3.47 -9.35 -21.90
C SER A 225 -2.98 -9.55 -20.47
N ARG A 226 -1.67 -9.48 -20.27
CA ARG A 226 -0.98 -9.31 -18.98
C ARG A 226 0.22 -8.38 -19.19
N TYR A 227 0.67 -7.70 -18.14
CA TYR A 227 1.82 -6.79 -18.21
C TYR A 227 2.74 -6.97 -17.01
N PHE A 228 4.02 -7.23 -17.28
CA PHE A 228 5.05 -7.48 -16.27
C PHE A 228 6.14 -6.40 -16.33
N CYS A 229 6.46 -5.76 -15.21
CA CYS A 229 7.42 -4.64 -15.19
C CYS A 229 8.31 -4.61 -13.92
N PRO A 230 8.96 -5.74 -13.55
CA PRO A 230 9.71 -5.84 -12.29
C PRO A 230 10.83 -4.79 -12.13
N LYS A 231 11.36 -4.25 -13.23
CA LYS A 231 12.35 -3.15 -13.24
C LYS A 231 11.91 -1.88 -12.50
N PHE A 232 10.60 -1.69 -12.34
CA PHE A 232 10.02 -0.56 -11.61
C PHE A 232 9.51 -0.96 -10.21
N GLY A 233 9.89 -2.14 -9.71
CA GLY A 233 9.44 -2.66 -8.43
C GLY A 233 8.03 -3.26 -8.45
N ILE A 234 7.40 -3.36 -9.63
CA ILE A 234 6.06 -3.93 -9.81
C ILE A 234 6.19 -5.20 -10.66
N ASN A 235 6.06 -6.37 -10.04
CA ASN A 235 6.16 -7.65 -10.75
C ASN A 235 5.11 -7.79 -11.87
N GLU A 236 3.85 -7.49 -11.56
CA GLU A 236 2.75 -7.50 -12.52
C GLU A 236 1.80 -6.32 -12.25
N ASP A 237 1.50 -5.55 -13.28
CA ASP A 237 0.51 -4.46 -13.23
C ASP A 237 -0.90 -5.06 -13.32
N PRO A 238 -1.84 -4.69 -12.43
CA PRO A 238 -3.22 -5.14 -12.49
C PRO A 238 -3.92 -4.84 -13.81
N VAL A 239 -3.85 -3.59 -14.29
CA VAL A 239 -4.45 -3.12 -15.55
C VAL A 239 -3.63 -1.96 -16.11
N CYS A 240 -2.92 -2.21 -17.20
CA CYS A 240 -1.99 -1.28 -17.80
C CYS A 240 -2.61 -0.59 -19.02
N GLY A 241 -3.13 0.63 -18.85
CA GLY A 241 -3.73 1.40 -19.95
C GLY A 241 -2.75 1.72 -21.08
N SER A 242 -1.49 2.04 -20.76
CA SER A 242 -0.46 2.36 -21.75
C SER A 242 -0.09 1.16 -22.63
N ALA A 243 -0.06 -0.06 -22.07
CA ALA A 243 0.11 -1.28 -22.86
C ALA A 243 -0.96 -1.40 -23.96
N HIS A 244 -2.20 -1.00 -23.66
CA HIS A 244 -3.30 -1.05 -24.60
C HIS A 244 -3.19 -0.06 -25.76
N CYS A 245 -2.34 0.97 -25.65
CA CYS A 245 -2.02 1.85 -26.76
C CYS A 245 -1.18 1.15 -27.86
N SER A 246 -0.48 0.06 -27.51
CA SER A 246 0.22 -0.81 -28.47
C SER A 246 -0.61 -2.04 -28.89
N LEU A 247 -1.45 -2.56 -27.98
CA LEU A 247 -2.34 -3.70 -28.27
C LEU A 247 -3.43 -3.31 -29.28
N ALA A 248 -3.95 -2.09 -29.19
CA ALA A 248 -5.02 -1.61 -30.07
C ALA A 248 -4.65 -1.65 -31.56
N PRO A 249 -3.55 -1.04 -32.03
CA PRO A 249 -3.18 -1.12 -33.45
C PRO A 249 -2.87 -2.55 -33.91
N TYR A 250 -2.26 -3.38 -33.05
CA TYR A 250 -2.00 -4.78 -33.38
C TYR A 250 -3.29 -5.57 -33.61
N TRP A 251 -4.19 -5.59 -32.61
CA TRP A 251 -5.44 -6.34 -32.70
C TRP A 251 -6.43 -5.75 -33.70
N CYS A 252 -6.39 -4.44 -33.95
CA CYS A 252 -7.14 -3.82 -35.03
C CYS A 252 -6.82 -4.46 -36.39
N LYS A 253 -5.53 -4.66 -36.67
CA LYS A 253 -5.04 -5.32 -37.89
C LYS A 253 -5.39 -6.81 -37.91
N GLU A 254 -5.15 -7.53 -36.82
CA GLU A 254 -5.36 -8.98 -36.76
C GLU A 254 -6.85 -9.38 -36.81
N LEU A 255 -7.75 -8.57 -36.22
CA LEU A 255 -9.19 -8.84 -36.19
C LEU A 255 -9.97 -8.13 -37.28
N GLY A 256 -9.36 -7.15 -37.98
CA GLY A 256 -10.03 -6.36 -39.03
C GLY A 256 -11.18 -5.49 -38.51
N LYS A 257 -11.07 -4.97 -37.28
CA LYS A 257 -12.11 -4.15 -36.64
C LYS A 257 -11.49 -3.06 -35.76
N TYR A 258 -12.24 -1.99 -35.50
CA TYR A 258 -11.75 -0.80 -34.79
C TYR A 258 -12.23 -0.70 -33.33
N ASP A 259 -13.32 -1.39 -32.99
CA ASP A 259 -13.88 -1.43 -31.63
C ASP A 259 -13.67 -2.81 -31.02
N PHE A 260 -13.09 -2.86 -29.83
CA PHE A 260 -12.82 -4.11 -29.11
C PHE A 260 -12.99 -3.98 -27.60
N VAL A 261 -13.30 -5.12 -26.97
CA VAL A 261 -13.36 -5.29 -25.52
C VAL A 261 -12.21 -6.20 -25.11
N ALA A 262 -11.29 -5.67 -24.32
CA ALA A 262 -10.12 -6.37 -23.82
C ALA A 262 -10.27 -6.74 -22.35
N TYR A 263 -9.66 -7.86 -21.96
CA TYR A 263 -9.52 -8.26 -20.57
C TYR A 263 -8.05 -8.39 -20.19
N GLN A 264 -7.57 -7.58 -19.24
CA GLN A 264 -6.25 -7.81 -18.65
C GLN A 264 -6.38 -8.84 -17.54
N ALA A 265 -5.82 -10.03 -17.75
CA ALA A 265 -5.99 -11.21 -16.92
C ALA A 265 -4.94 -11.30 -15.80
N SER A 266 -4.72 -10.20 -15.08
CA SER A 266 -3.97 -10.22 -13.82
C SER A 266 -4.80 -10.87 -12.71
N ARG A 267 -4.22 -11.02 -11.51
CA ARG A 267 -4.96 -11.51 -10.33
C ARG A 267 -6.19 -10.65 -9.99
N ARG A 268 -6.12 -9.34 -10.22
CA ARG A 268 -7.23 -8.41 -10.00
C ARG A 268 -8.18 -8.39 -11.20
N GLY A 269 -7.69 -8.59 -12.41
CA GLY A 269 -8.51 -8.56 -13.62
C GLY A 269 -9.01 -7.14 -13.96
N GLY A 270 -9.19 -6.83 -15.24
CA GLY A 270 -9.76 -5.54 -15.63
C GLY A 270 -10.29 -5.53 -17.05
N VAL A 271 -11.32 -4.72 -17.28
CA VAL A 271 -12.00 -4.63 -18.57
C VAL A 271 -11.78 -3.25 -19.18
N LEU A 272 -11.33 -3.24 -20.44
CA LEU A 272 -11.15 -2.03 -21.22
C LEU A 272 -12.01 -2.13 -22.48
N LYS A 273 -12.76 -1.07 -22.79
CA LYS A 273 -13.32 -0.88 -24.14
C LYS A 273 -12.39 0.04 -24.90
N ILE A 274 -12.10 -0.30 -26.14
CA ILE A 274 -11.07 0.37 -26.91
C ILE A 274 -11.61 0.68 -28.29
N HIS A 275 -11.38 1.91 -28.74
CA HIS A 275 -11.58 2.32 -30.12
C HIS A 275 -10.24 2.76 -30.73
N MET A 276 -9.88 2.17 -31.87
CA MET A 276 -8.72 2.57 -32.65
C MET A 276 -9.13 3.58 -33.72
N ASP A 277 -8.68 4.83 -33.58
CA ASP A 277 -8.75 5.83 -34.64
C ASP A 277 -7.45 5.76 -35.47
N GLU A 278 -7.49 4.91 -36.49
CA GLU A 278 -6.37 4.70 -37.40
C GLU A 278 -6.02 5.96 -38.20
N GLN A 279 -6.98 6.84 -38.48
CA GLN A 279 -6.74 8.05 -39.28
C GLN A 279 -5.87 9.06 -38.51
N ASN A 280 -6.14 9.22 -37.22
CA ASN A 280 -5.42 10.17 -36.37
C ASN A 280 -4.32 9.49 -35.53
N GLN A 281 -4.14 8.17 -35.64
CA GLN A 281 -3.22 7.36 -34.83
C GLN A 281 -3.49 7.54 -33.33
N ARG A 282 -4.77 7.45 -32.94
CA ARG A 282 -5.23 7.60 -31.56
C ARG A 282 -5.93 6.33 -31.08
N VAL A 283 -5.83 6.09 -29.77
CA VAL A 283 -6.49 5.00 -29.07
C VAL A 283 -7.37 5.62 -28.00
N LEU A 284 -8.68 5.45 -28.13
CA LEU A 284 -9.64 5.85 -27.10
C LEU A 284 -9.85 4.67 -26.17
N LEU A 285 -9.45 4.84 -24.90
CA LEU A 285 -9.59 3.83 -23.86
C LEU A 285 -10.74 4.22 -22.94
N GLN A 286 -11.74 3.35 -22.83
CA GLN A 286 -12.83 3.52 -21.89
C GLN A 286 -12.77 2.47 -20.78
N GLY A 287 -12.98 2.93 -19.55
CA GLY A 287 -13.11 2.08 -18.38
C GLY A 287 -14.17 2.61 -17.42
N LYS A 288 -14.68 1.71 -16.59
CA LYS A 288 -15.42 2.10 -15.38
C LYS A 288 -14.46 2.16 -14.19
N ALA A 289 -14.93 2.77 -13.11
CA ALA A 289 -14.19 2.83 -11.87
C ALA A 289 -15.12 2.65 -10.69
N PHE A 290 -14.57 2.12 -9.59
CA PHE A 290 -15.27 1.90 -8.34
C PHE A 290 -14.51 2.58 -7.20
N THR A 291 -15.17 3.44 -6.43
CA THR A 291 -14.55 4.10 -5.26
C THR A 291 -14.59 3.16 -4.06
N VAL A 292 -13.42 2.70 -3.61
CA VAL A 292 -13.28 1.70 -2.54
C VAL A 292 -13.19 2.37 -1.16
N MET A 293 -12.44 3.47 -1.07
CA MET A 293 -12.23 4.19 0.19
C MET A 293 -12.31 5.70 -0.04
N GLU A 294 -12.71 6.42 1.01
CA GLU A 294 -12.60 7.87 1.09
C GLU A 294 -12.05 8.27 2.45
N GLY A 295 -11.25 9.33 2.48
CA GLY A 295 -10.64 9.76 3.74
C GLY A 295 -9.94 11.10 3.66
N THR A 296 -9.15 11.36 4.70
CA THR A 296 -8.40 12.60 4.88
C THR A 296 -6.99 12.30 5.39
N LEU A 297 -5.99 12.94 4.75
CA LEU A 297 -4.60 12.93 5.19
C LEU A 297 -4.37 13.93 6.33
N LEU A 298 -3.78 13.44 7.40
CA LEU A 298 -3.43 14.16 8.62
C LEU A 298 -1.91 14.36 8.66
N THR A 299 -1.42 15.50 8.17
CA THR A 299 0.03 15.82 8.17
C THR A 299 0.48 16.60 9.41
N PHE A 300 -0.38 16.67 10.41
CA PHE A 300 -0.13 17.33 11.69
C PHE A 300 -0.98 16.66 12.75
N ARG A 301 -0.50 16.61 14.00
CA ARG A 301 -1.36 16.20 15.11
C ARG A 301 -2.49 17.22 15.22
N PRO A 302 -3.77 16.83 15.08
CA PRO A 302 -4.85 17.76 15.35
C PRO A 302 -4.71 18.23 16.80
N PHE A 303 -4.38 19.51 16.98
CA PHE A 303 -4.21 20.16 18.28
C PHE A 303 -5.48 20.12 19.16
N HIS A 304 -6.59 19.57 18.66
CA HIS A 304 -7.91 19.60 19.29
C HIS A 304 -8.14 18.58 20.41
N LYS A 305 -7.27 17.59 20.64
CA LYS A 305 -7.38 16.68 21.81
C LYS A 305 -6.33 16.89 22.90
N LEU A 306 -5.26 17.65 22.65
CA LEU A 306 -4.19 17.87 23.64
C LEU A 306 -4.42 19.10 24.54
N VAL A 307 -5.22 20.08 24.08
CA VAL A 307 -5.47 21.32 24.85
C VAL A 307 -6.35 21.10 26.09
N LEU A 308 -7.09 19.99 26.17
CA LEU A 308 -7.83 19.62 27.39
C LEU A 308 -6.92 19.00 28.47
N LEU A 309 -5.79 18.40 28.09
CA LEU A 309 -4.85 17.78 29.04
C LEU A 309 -3.87 18.76 29.71
N LEU A 310 -3.79 20.00 29.22
CA LEU A 310 -2.92 21.04 29.80
C LEU A 310 -3.68 22.17 30.50
N ARG A 311 -5.02 22.14 30.52
CA ARG A 311 -5.84 23.11 31.26
C ARG A 311 -6.37 22.59 32.61
N ASP A 312 -6.36 21.29 32.85
CA ASP A 312 -6.84 20.69 34.11
C ASP A 312 -5.75 20.52 35.18
N SER A 313 -4.54 21.04 34.98
CA SER A 313 -3.40 20.84 35.90
C SER A 313 -3.09 22.01 36.86
N GLY A 314 -4.05 22.88 37.20
CA GLY A 314 -3.91 23.60 38.47
C GLY A 314 -4.64 24.93 38.67
N ILE A 315 -5.90 24.87 39.11
CA ILE A 315 -6.42 25.81 40.12
C ILE A 315 -7.21 25.03 41.18
N THR A 316 -6.74 25.17 42.42
CA THR A 316 -7.20 24.59 43.67
C THR A 316 -8.66 24.92 44.02
N ARG A 317 -9.46 23.90 44.36
CA ARG A 317 -10.38 23.88 45.53
C ARG A 317 -10.96 22.48 45.75
N GLU A 318 -11.02 22.10 47.02
CA GLU A 318 -11.41 20.78 47.54
C GLU A 318 -12.91 20.43 47.34
N VAL A 319 -13.20 19.11 47.56
CA VAL A 319 -14.47 18.44 47.95
C VAL A 319 -15.29 17.80 46.79
N PRO A 320 -15.94 16.61 46.95
CA PRO A 320 -15.46 15.25 47.31
C PRO A 320 -15.91 14.17 46.27
N GLU A 321 -15.63 12.88 46.56
CA GLU A 321 -16.00 11.67 45.78
C GLU A 321 -17.35 11.70 45.04
N VAL A 322 -17.36 11.36 43.75
CA VAL A 322 -18.53 10.76 43.07
C VAL A 322 -18.09 9.70 42.05
N SER A 323 -18.39 8.45 42.39
CA SER A 323 -18.37 7.27 41.55
C SER A 323 -19.54 7.28 40.54
N ALA A 324 -19.37 7.89 39.37
CA ALA A 324 -20.32 7.73 38.25
C ALA A 324 -19.74 8.26 36.92
N GLY A 325 -18.70 7.61 36.37
CA GLY A 325 -18.08 8.04 35.10
C GLY A 325 -18.01 6.99 33.98
N LEU A 326 -18.21 5.70 34.27
CA LEU A 326 -17.89 4.62 33.31
C LEU A 326 -18.95 4.35 32.23
N LYS A 327 -20.07 5.08 32.17
CA LYS A 327 -21.19 4.74 31.26
C LYS A 327 -21.31 5.62 30.00
N SER A 328 -20.58 6.73 29.87
CA SER A 328 -20.74 7.61 28.69
C SER A 328 -19.94 7.16 27.47
N GLY A 329 -18.69 6.68 27.64
CA GLY A 329 -17.83 6.30 26.51
C GLY A 329 -18.37 5.13 25.67
N MET A 330 -19.03 4.15 26.32
CA MET A 330 -19.64 3.03 25.60
C MET A 330 -20.95 3.41 24.91
N LEU A 331 -21.68 4.40 25.45
CA LEU A 331 -22.88 4.93 24.81
C LEU A 331 -22.55 5.83 23.60
N ASP A 332 -21.43 6.56 23.65
CA ASP A 332 -20.93 7.33 22.51
C ASP A 332 -20.38 6.41 21.41
N LEU A 333 -19.65 5.35 21.76
CA LEU A 333 -19.26 4.30 20.81
C LEU A 333 -20.51 3.63 20.21
N LEU A 334 -21.50 3.26 21.03
CA LEU A 334 -22.76 2.68 20.54
C LEU A 334 -23.66 3.68 19.79
N MET A 335 -23.52 5.00 19.99
CA MET A 335 -24.25 6.03 19.24
C MET A 335 -23.57 6.38 17.91
N VAL A 336 -22.23 6.34 17.85
CA VAL A 336 -21.47 6.37 16.58
C VAL A 336 -21.82 5.13 15.75
N LEU A 337 -21.86 3.95 16.38
CA LEU A 337 -22.26 2.69 15.76
C LEU A 337 -23.80 2.54 15.64
N GLY A 338 -24.60 3.50 16.13
CA GLY A 338 -26.04 3.31 16.37
C GLY A 338 -26.99 3.94 15.35
N ARG A 339 -26.51 4.69 14.34
CA ARG A 339 -27.39 5.42 13.40
C ARG A 339 -27.12 5.11 11.94
N LYS A 340 -27.85 4.11 11.42
CA LYS A 340 -28.67 4.13 10.19
C LYS A 340 -28.84 2.69 9.69
N LYS A 341 -30.10 2.22 9.65
CA LYS A 341 -30.49 1.00 8.93
C LYS A 341 -30.62 1.31 7.45
N MET A 342 -30.10 0.40 6.62
CA MET A 342 -30.21 0.29 5.16
C MET A 342 -29.37 1.27 4.32
N ALA A 343 -28.05 1.16 4.47
CA ALA A 343 -27.03 1.26 3.42
C ALA A 343 -25.89 0.32 3.86
N LYS A 344 -25.08 -0.27 2.95
CA LYS A 344 -23.89 -1.02 3.37
C LYS A 344 -23.07 -0.11 4.30
N LYS A 345 -22.91 -0.50 5.56
CA LYS A 345 -22.35 0.38 6.57
C LYS A 345 -20.85 0.46 6.36
N ALA A 346 -20.38 1.66 6.02
CA ALA A 346 -18.97 1.89 5.74
C ALA A 346 -18.11 1.54 6.97
N VAL A 347 -16.95 0.91 6.75
CA VAL A 347 -16.03 0.51 7.81
C VAL A 347 -15.04 1.65 8.06
N GLU A 348 -15.04 2.19 9.28
CA GLU A 348 -14.07 3.22 9.67
C GLU A 348 -12.66 2.62 9.80
N TYR A 349 -11.67 3.38 9.34
CA TYR A 349 -10.28 3.00 9.50
C TYR A 349 -9.38 4.21 9.80
N SER A 350 -8.19 3.89 10.30
CA SER A 350 -7.08 4.82 10.39
C SER A 350 -5.81 4.18 9.88
N VAL A 351 -4.93 4.93 9.21
CA VAL A 351 -3.55 4.50 8.96
C VAL A 351 -2.65 5.19 9.98
N VAL A 352 -1.87 4.39 10.68
CA VAL A 352 -1.06 4.81 11.82
C VAL A 352 0.39 4.39 11.61
N ASP A 353 1.28 5.35 11.69
CA ASP A 353 2.71 5.13 11.75
C ASP A 353 3.14 4.79 13.18
N ALA A 354 3.56 3.56 13.41
CA ALA A 354 4.07 3.08 14.68
C ALA A 354 5.58 3.31 14.82
N PHE A 355 6.05 3.46 16.07
CA PHE A 355 7.45 3.73 16.43
C PHE A 355 8.01 5.06 15.89
N THR A 356 7.15 6.07 15.74
CA THR A 356 7.52 7.42 15.30
C THR A 356 6.64 8.48 15.96
N GLU A 357 7.08 9.73 15.89
CA GLU A 357 6.30 10.91 16.27
C GLU A 357 5.91 11.82 15.09
N SER A 358 6.35 11.48 13.89
CA SER A 358 6.15 12.23 12.66
C SER A 358 5.52 11.35 11.59
N ALA A 359 4.70 11.95 10.72
CA ALA A 359 4.12 11.27 9.55
C ALA A 359 5.20 10.75 8.60
N PHE A 360 4.86 9.68 7.87
CA PHE A 360 5.67 9.07 6.80
C PHE A 360 7.02 8.50 7.31
N LYS A 361 7.06 8.15 8.59
CA LYS A 361 8.21 7.56 9.30
C LYS A 361 7.71 6.36 10.11
N GLY A 362 8.59 5.56 10.68
CA GLY A 362 8.17 4.37 11.42
C GLY A 362 7.55 3.30 10.51
N ASN A 363 6.78 2.39 11.11
CA ASN A 363 6.13 1.28 10.39
C ASN A 363 4.61 1.51 10.28
N PRO A 364 4.06 1.69 9.08
CA PRO A 364 2.65 1.98 8.88
C PRO A 364 1.78 0.73 9.10
N ALA A 365 0.62 0.92 9.74
CA ALA A 365 -0.42 -0.09 9.82
C ALA A 365 -1.82 0.52 9.67
N ALA A 366 -2.69 -0.18 8.94
CA ALA A 366 -4.10 0.16 8.85
C ALA A 366 -4.83 -0.47 10.02
N VAL A 367 -5.72 0.28 10.67
CA VAL A 367 -6.53 -0.15 11.80
C VAL A 367 -7.99 0.00 11.42
N CYS A 368 -8.67 -1.12 11.20
CA CYS A 368 -10.07 -1.18 10.79
C CYS A 368 -10.96 -1.49 12.00
N MET A 369 -11.97 -0.64 12.24
CA MET A 369 -12.95 -0.82 13.32
C MET A 369 -14.17 -1.56 12.77
N LEU A 370 -14.34 -2.83 13.15
CA LEU A 370 -15.44 -3.68 12.70
C LEU A 370 -16.54 -3.76 13.76
N GLU A 371 -17.80 -3.73 13.34
CA GLU A 371 -18.95 -3.96 14.23
C GLU A 371 -19.14 -5.44 14.55
N GLU A 372 -18.86 -6.29 13.57
CA GLU A 372 -18.94 -7.75 13.62
C GLU A 372 -17.81 -8.33 12.78
N GLU A 373 -17.50 -9.61 13.01
CA GLU A 373 -16.47 -10.27 12.22
C GLU A 373 -16.85 -10.34 10.74
N LYS A 374 -15.89 -9.99 9.89
CA LYS A 374 -15.97 -10.22 8.44
C LYS A 374 -15.32 -11.56 8.10
N ASP A 375 -15.71 -12.13 6.96
CA ASP A 375 -15.08 -13.33 6.43
C ASP A 375 -13.62 -13.07 6.03
N GLU A 376 -12.83 -14.14 6.01
CA GLU A 376 -11.39 -14.06 5.75
C GLU A 376 -11.06 -13.54 4.36
N GLU A 377 -11.88 -13.83 3.35
CA GLU A 377 -11.68 -13.34 1.99
C GLU A 377 -11.82 -11.82 1.92
N TRP A 378 -12.82 -11.25 2.60
CA TRP A 378 -12.98 -9.81 2.73
C TRP A 378 -11.82 -9.16 3.49
N LEU A 379 -11.41 -9.74 4.62
CA LEU A 379 -10.29 -9.24 5.42
C LEU A 379 -8.97 -9.27 4.61
N GLN A 380 -8.73 -10.33 3.85
CA GLN A 380 -7.56 -10.41 2.99
C GLN A 380 -7.64 -9.41 1.83
N SER A 381 -8.82 -9.22 1.24
CA SER A 381 -9.01 -8.28 0.13
C SER A 381 -8.76 -6.83 0.58
N VAL A 382 -9.28 -6.44 1.74
CA VAL A 382 -9.00 -5.12 2.32
C VAL A 382 -7.54 -4.94 2.68
N ALA A 383 -6.87 -5.95 3.23
CA ALA A 383 -5.44 -5.89 3.53
C ALA A 383 -4.59 -5.76 2.25
N THR A 384 -5.00 -6.45 1.19
CA THR A 384 -4.39 -6.32 -0.15
C THR A 384 -4.61 -4.93 -0.72
N GLU A 385 -5.79 -4.34 -0.51
CA GLU A 385 -6.15 -3.01 -1.00
C GLU A 385 -5.35 -1.90 -0.33
N PHE A 386 -5.12 -1.98 0.98
CA PHE A 386 -4.23 -1.05 1.68
C PHE A 386 -2.78 -1.20 1.25
N ASN A 387 -2.34 -2.42 0.93
CA ASN A 387 -1.00 -2.74 0.47
C ASN A 387 0.16 -2.18 1.32
N ILE A 388 -0.03 -2.04 2.63
CA ILE A 388 1.03 -1.68 3.60
C ILE A 388 1.44 -2.90 4.42
N SER A 389 2.42 -2.75 5.32
CA SER A 389 3.00 -3.85 6.11
C SER A 389 1.90 -4.76 6.68
N GLU A 390 0.97 -4.19 7.45
CA GLU A 390 -0.16 -4.92 8.02
C GLU A 390 -1.42 -4.07 8.11
N THR A 391 -2.55 -4.74 7.88
CA THR A 391 -3.88 -4.28 8.26
C THR A 391 -4.35 -5.07 9.47
N CYS A 392 -4.80 -4.38 10.51
CA CYS A 392 -5.34 -5.01 11.70
C CYS A 392 -6.82 -4.67 11.90
N TYR A 393 -7.56 -5.65 12.38
CA TYR A 393 -9.01 -5.61 12.49
C TYR A 393 -9.43 -5.73 13.94
N LEU A 394 -10.14 -4.72 14.43
CA LEU A 394 -10.67 -4.66 15.80
C LEU A 394 -12.16 -4.98 15.78
N THR A 395 -12.56 -6.07 16.43
CA THR A 395 -13.98 -6.45 16.59
C THR A 395 -14.35 -6.47 18.07
N PRO A 396 -15.36 -5.71 18.53
CA PRO A 396 -15.82 -5.75 19.91
C PRO A 396 -16.24 -7.17 20.35
N ILE A 397 -15.84 -7.57 21.54
CA ILE A 397 -16.30 -8.82 22.17
C ILE A 397 -17.48 -8.48 23.07
N THR A 398 -18.69 -8.91 22.68
CA THR A 398 -19.96 -8.55 23.34
C THR A 398 -20.43 -9.57 24.39
N HIS A 399 -19.75 -10.72 24.53
CA HIS A 399 -20.17 -11.78 25.46
C HIS A 399 -19.70 -11.57 26.91
N SER A 400 -20.62 -11.86 27.83
CA SER A 400 -20.63 -11.60 29.27
C SER A 400 -19.75 -12.49 30.15
N ASP A 401 -18.89 -13.35 29.59
CA ASP A 401 -18.12 -14.34 30.37
C ASP A 401 -16.84 -13.78 31.01
N SER A 402 -16.79 -12.47 31.22
CA SER A 402 -15.58 -11.76 31.64
C SER A 402 -15.95 -10.72 32.70
N ASP A 403 -15.49 -10.94 33.94
CA ASP A 403 -15.56 -9.97 35.06
C ASP A 403 -14.75 -8.68 34.81
N SER A 404 -14.19 -8.49 33.62
CA SER A 404 -13.42 -7.29 33.29
C SER A 404 -14.36 -6.09 33.13
N PRO A 405 -14.12 -4.98 33.84
CA PRO A 405 -14.90 -3.74 33.70
C PRO A 405 -14.59 -2.98 32.40
N HIS A 406 -13.64 -3.47 31.59
CA HIS A 406 -13.14 -2.82 30.39
C HIS A 406 -13.65 -3.50 29.12
N PRO A 407 -14.03 -2.74 28.07
CA PRO A 407 -14.39 -3.30 26.78
C PRO A 407 -13.20 -4.06 26.18
N ARG A 408 -13.51 -5.19 25.54
CA ARG A 408 -12.52 -6.08 24.94
C ARG A 408 -12.73 -6.14 23.43
N PHE A 409 -11.62 -6.26 22.71
CA PHE A 409 -11.63 -6.42 21.26
C PHE A 409 -10.89 -7.70 20.91
N ARG A 410 -11.39 -8.38 19.89
CA ARG A 410 -10.61 -9.34 19.11
C ARG A 410 -9.78 -8.54 18.13
N LEU A 411 -8.50 -8.87 18.05
CA LEU A 411 -7.56 -8.28 17.10
C LEU A 411 -7.05 -9.39 16.18
N ARG A 412 -7.11 -9.15 14.88
CA ARG A 412 -6.50 -9.98 13.83
C ARG A 412 -5.58 -9.13 12.97
N TRP A 413 -4.56 -9.72 12.37
CA TRP A 413 -3.55 -9.03 11.58
C TRP A 413 -3.37 -9.72 10.23
N PHE A 414 -3.38 -8.94 9.17
CA PHE A 414 -3.23 -9.44 7.81
C PHE A 414 -2.14 -8.64 7.12
N THR A 415 -1.18 -9.35 6.54
CA THR A 415 -0.34 -8.80 5.47
C THR A 415 -1.17 -8.73 4.18
N PRO A 416 -0.68 -8.09 3.12
CA PRO A 416 -1.36 -8.09 1.81
C PRO A 416 -1.58 -9.49 1.21
N VAL A 417 -0.93 -10.54 1.72
CA VAL A 417 -1.03 -11.90 1.16
C VAL A 417 -1.57 -12.97 2.11
N ALA A 418 -1.49 -12.77 3.43
CA ALA A 418 -1.94 -13.76 4.42
C ALA A 418 -2.20 -13.15 5.81
N GLU A 419 -3.03 -13.83 6.60
CA GLU A 419 -3.16 -13.59 8.04
C GLU A 419 -1.87 -13.99 8.79
N VAL A 420 -1.47 -13.18 9.78
CA VAL A 420 -0.34 -13.46 10.68
C VAL A 420 -0.81 -13.60 12.12
N LYS A 421 -0.14 -14.47 12.88
CA LYS A 421 -0.54 -14.80 14.26
C LYS A 421 -0.32 -13.67 15.26
N LEU A 422 0.63 -12.78 14.97
CA LEU A 422 1.02 -11.69 15.85
C LEU A 422 1.85 -10.67 15.07
N CYS A 423 1.54 -9.38 15.21
CA CYS A 423 2.36 -8.29 14.68
C CYS A 423 2.49 -7.15 15.70
N GLY A 424 3.72 -6.80 16.08
CA GLY A 424 3.97 -5.83 17.15
C GLY A 424 3.58 -4.39 16.78
N HIS A 425 4.02 -3.86 15.65
CA HIS A 425 3.76 -2.47 15.28
C HIS A 425 2.27 -2.23 14.97
N ALA A 426 1.59 -3.16 14.31
CA ALA A 426 0.15 -3.07 14.06
C ALA A 426 -0.68 -3.23 15.35
N THR A 427 -0.15 -3.95 16.35
CA THR A 427 -0.71 -3.95 17.71
C THR A 427 -0.54 -2.60 18.40
N LEU A 428 0.62 -1.95 18.25
CA LEU A 428 0.86 -0.59 18.76
C LEU A 428 -0.09 0.41 18.10
N ALA A 429 -0.27 0.31 16.79
CA ALA A 429 -1.22 1.12 16.02
C ALA A 429 -2.67 0.93 16.51
N ALA A 430 -3.11 -0.32 16.68
CA ALA A 430 -4.43 -0.62 17.23
C ALA A 430 -4.64 -0.01 18.63
N ALA A 431 -3.64 -0.14 19.50
CA ALA A 431 -3.66 0.45 20.83
C ALA A 431 -3.72 2.00 20.77
N HIS A 432 -2.94 2.63 19.89
CA HIS A 432 -2.97 4.07 19.66
C HIS A 432 -4.36 4.55 19.23
N THR A 433 -4.98 3.87 18.27
CA THR A 433 -6.35 4.17 17.83
C THR A 433 -7.34 4.06 19.00
N LEU A 434 -7.31 2.96 19.76
CA LEU A 434 -8.23 2.76 20.90
C LEU A 434 -8.02 3.76 22.04
N PHE A 435 -6.77 4.07 22.40
CA PHE A 435 -6.47 5.08 23.44
C PHE A 435 -6.92 6.48 23.01
N SER A 436 -6.84 6.80 21.71
CA SER A 436 -7.36 8.06 21.18
C SER A 436 -8.88 8.19 21.34
N LEU A 437 -9.60 7.06 21.42
CA LEU A 437 -11.04 6.99 21.66
C LEU A 437 -11.40 6.97 23.15
N GLN A 438 -10.42 7.14 24.07
CA GLN A 438 -10.60 7.10 25.53
C GLN A 438 -11.27 5.80 26.03
N VAL A 439 -11.06 4.71 25.29
CA VAL A 439 -11.55 3.41 25.70
C VAL A 439 -10.52 2.84 26.68
N ASP A 440 -10.86 2.81 27.97
CA ASP A 440 -10.02 2.23 29.00
C ASP A 440 -9.96 0.71 28.75
N LEU A 441 -8.84 0.23 28.21
CA LEU A 441 -8.75 -1.11 27.65
C LEU A 441 -7.85 -2.02 28.48
N ALA A 442 -8.35 -3.20 28.78
CA ALA A 442 -7.50 -4.35 29.12
C ALA A 442 -6.93 -4.95 27.83
N PHE A 443 -6.00 -4.25 27.16
CA PHE A 443 -5.25 -4.83 26.04
C PHE A 443 -4.10 -5.66 26.59
N ARG A 444 -4.24 -6.99 26.63
CA ARG A 444 -3.28 -7.88 27.33
C ARG A 444 -1.82 -7.71 26.89
N MET A 445 -1.58 -7.23 25.67
CA MET A 445 -0.23 -7.08 25.10
C MET A 445 0.26 -5.64 25.01
N ALA A 446 -0.53 -4.65 25.43
CA ALA A 446 -0.22 -3.23 25.25
C ALA A 446 -0.72 -2.39 26.41
N LYS A 447 0.13 -1.50 26.92
CA LYS A 447 -0.19 -0.60 28.02
C LYS A 447 0.20 0.83 27.67
N GLN A 448 -0.74 1.76 27.83
CA GLN A 448 -0.41 3.18 27.75
C GLN A 448 0.46 3.56 28.97
N LYS A 449 1.71 3.98 28.73
CA LYS A 449 2.62 4.42 29.79
C LYS A 449 2.40 5.89 30.15
N ASN A 450 2.13 6.69 29.14
CA ASN A 450 1.80 8.11 29.22
C ASN A 450 1.06 8.50 27.92
N PRO A 451 0.61 9.77 27.76
CA PRO A 451 -0.13 10.18 26.56
C PRO A 451 0.58 9.98 25.22
N PHE A 452 1.90 9.70 25.22
CA PHE A 452 2.71 9.59 24.00
C PHE A 452 3.25 8.18 23.74
N PHE A 453 3.52 7.39 24.79
CA PHE A 453 4.17 6.09 24.68
C PHE A 453 3.23 4.93 24.99
N ILE A 454 3.27 3.94 24.13
CA ILE A 454 2.61 2.64 24.28
C ILE A 454 3.69 1.60 24.48
N GLU A 455 3.59 0.81 25.54
CA GLU A 455 4.47 -0.31 25.82
C GLU A 455 3.82 -1.62 25.38
N LEU A 456 4.56 -2.46 24.68
CA LEU A 456 4.25 -3.83 24.36
C LEU A 456 5.15 -4.77 25.16
N ASP A 457 4.65 -5.96 25.51
CA ASP A 457 5.37 -6.93 26.33
C ASP A 457 5.51 -8.28 25.60
N PHE A 458 6.74 -8.63 25.23
CA PHE A 458 7.08 -9.81 24.44
C PHE A 458 8.09 -10.72 25.12
N PRO A 459 8.14 -12.02 24.77
CA PRO A 459 9.23 -12.88 25.24
C PRO A 459 10.54 -12.45 24.58
N ALA A 460 11.65 -12.52 25.33
CA ALA A 460 12.98 -12.42 24.75
C ALA A 460 13.20 -13.59 23.78
N VAL A 461 13.92 -13.33 22.69
CA VAL A 461 14.29 -14.32 21.67
C VAL A 461 15.78 -14.61 21.82
N PRO A 462 16.17 -15.78 22.34
CA PRO A 462 17.58 -16.13 22.49
C PRO A 462 18.30 -16.26 21.15
N LEU A 463 19.61 -16.01 21.19
CA LEU A 463 20.52 -16.32 20.09
C LEU A 463 21.11 -17.72 20.27
N THR A 464 21.43 -18.36 19.16
CA THR A 464 22.08 -19.66 19.06
C THR A 464 23.22 -19.59 18.04
N THR A 465 24.29 -20.35 18.30
CA THR A 465 25.39 -20.53 17.35
C THR A 465 25.15 -21.73 16.42
N ASP A 466 24.02 -22.43 16.58
CA ASP A 466 23.62 -23.52 15.70
C ASP A 466 22.94 -22.95 14.46
N PHE A 467 23.73 -22.76 13.40
CA PHE A 467 23.23 -22.33 12.10
C PHE A 467 24.03 -22.95 10.97
N ASN A 468 23.31 -23.37 9.93
CA ASN A 468 23.88 -24.03 8.76
C ASN A 468 24.06 -23.01 7.62
N ALA A 469 24.93 -22.02 7.82
CA ALA A 469 25.21 -20.99 6.82
C ALA A 469 26.71 -20.82 6.60
N GLU A 470 27.12 -20.73 5.34
CA GLU A 470 28.48 -20.36 4.98
C GLU A 470 28.66 -18.85 5.11
N VAL A 471 29.56 -18.40 6.00
CA VAL A 471 29.85 -16.96 6.25
C VAL A 471 30.09 -16.13 4.98
N PRO A 472 30.80 -16.64 3.94
CA PRO A 472 30.97 -15.91 2.68
C PRO A 472 29.64 -15.54 1.99
N LEU A 473 28.64 -16.42 2.02
CA LEU A 473 27.32 -16.17 1.43
C LEU A 473 26.64 -14.96 2.07
N ILE A 474 26.75 -14.83 3.40
CA ILE A 474 26.13 -13.73 4.15
C ILE A 474 26.84 -12.41 3.86
N SER A 475 28.18 -12.40 3.81
CA SER A 475 28.93 -11.18 3.46
C SER A 475 28.64 -10.74 2.03
N GLU A 476 28.55 -11.66 1.07
CA GLU A 476 28.13 -11.37 -0.31
C GLU A 476 26.71 -10.79 -0.36
N ALA A 477 25.76 -11.37 0.36
CA ALA A 477 24.39 -10.84 0.44
C ALA A 477 24.32 -9.43 1.05
N LEU A 478 25.28 -9.10 1.92
CA LEU A 478 25.47 -7.78 2.49
C LEU A 478 26.48 -6.92 1.71
N ASN A 479 26.75 -7.26 0.45
CA ASN A 479 27.65 -6.55 -0.48
C ASN A 479 29.06 -6.28 0.09
N GLY A 480 29.65 -7.30 0.70
CA GLY A 480 31.01 -7.25 1.24
C GLY A 480 31.13 -6.50 2.58
N ALA A 481 30.02 -6.29 3.28
CA ALA A 481 30.04 -5.70 4.61
C ALA A 481 30.98 -6.49 5.54
N SER A 482 31.77 -5.75 6.32
CA SER A 482 32.62 -6.33 7.37
C SER A 482 31.76 -6.81 8.53
N VAL A 483 31.71 -8.13 8.71
CA VAL A 483 30.92 -8.75 9.77
C VAL A 483 31.78 -9.03 11.00
N VAL A 484 31.31 -8.60 12.17
CA VAL A 484 31.94 -8.82 13.48
C VAL A 484 31.50 -10.13 14.09
N ASP A 485 30.20 -10.44 14.03
CA ASP A 485 29.62 -11.64 14.60
C ASP A 485 28.40 -12.09 13.78
N ILE A 486 28.16 -13.41 13.75
CA ILE A 486 27.01 -14.03 13.11
C ILE A 486 26.46 -15.09 14.05
N GLN A 487 25.16 -14.99 14.33
CA GLN A 487 24.40 -15.97 15.09
C GLN A 487 23.07 -16.22 14.37
N ASN A 488 22.28 -17.16 14.88
CA ASN A 488 20.88 -17.32 14.49
C ASN A 488 19.99 -17.06 15.71
N THR A 489 18.78 -16.59 15.47
CA THR A 489 17.76 -16.49 16.52
C THR A 489 17.04 -17.84 16.67
N THR A 490 16.46 -18.13 17.82
CA THR A 490 15.58 -19.31 17.97
C THR A 490 14.31 -19.21 17.11
N SER A 491 14.01 -18.02 16.59
CA SER A 491 12.98 -17.77 15.58
C SER A 491 13.46 -17.94 14.13
N ASP A 492 14.67 -18.47 13.90
CA ASP A 492 15.24 -18.73 12.57
C ASP A 492 15.47 -17.47 11.71
N ASN A 493 15.96 -16.40 12.34
CA ASN A 493 16.51 -15.22 11.64
C ASN A 493 18.03 -15.16 11.83
N LEU A 494 18.78 -14.93 10.76
CA LEU A 494 20.20 -14.62 10.84
C LEU A 494 20.39 -13.29 11.59
N PHE A 495 21.29 -13.29 12.57
CA PHE A 495 21.63 -12.14 13.39
C PHE A 495 23.07 -11.74 13.12
N VAL A 496 23.26 -10.57 12.53
CA VAL A 496 24.55 -10.10 12.01
C VAL A 496 24.96 -8.82 12.71
N VAL A 497 26.16 -8.83 13.29
CA VAL A 497 26.73 -7.66 13.97
C VAL A 497 27.76 -7.01 13.07
N LEU A 498 27.59 -5.72 12.82
CA LEU A 498 28.50 -4.87 12.06
C LEU A 498 29.34 -4.00 13.02
N PRO A 499 30.50 -3.49 12.59
CA PRO A 499 31.44 -2.79 13.47
C PRO A 499 30.90 -1.47 14.04
N SER A 500 29.85 -0.89 13.44
CA SER A 500 29.24 0.35 13.93
C SER A 500 27.83 0.53 13.39
N ALA A 501 27.06 1.38 14.06
CA ALA A 501 25.80 1.92 13.56
C ALA A 501 25.94 2.54 12.16
N LYS A 502 27.05 3.22 11.86
CA LYS A 502 27.27 3.80 10.52
C LYS A 502 27.36 2.72 9.44
N ALA A 503 28.00 1.60 9.73
CA ALA A 503 28.04 0.46 8.83
C ALA A 503 26.65 -0.18 8.60
N VAL A 504 25.74 -0.10 9.58
CA VAL A 504 24.34 -0.54 9.43
C VAL A 504 23.57 0.42 8.51
N GLU A 505 23.69 1.72 8.71
CA GLU A 505 23.02 2.75 7.91
C GLU A 505 23.48 2.73 6.44
N ASP A 506 24.80 2.65 6.22
CA ASP A 506 25.38 2.71 4.87
C ASP A 506 25.20 1.41 4.06
N LEU A 507 24.64 0.37 4.70
CA LEU A 507 24.48 -0.94 4.09
C LEU A 507 23.60 -0.90 2.83
N GLN A 508 24.08 -1.48 1.75
CA GLN A 508 23.33 -1.65 0.50
C GLN A 508 23.22 -3.15 0.26
N PRO A 509 22.20 -3.84 0.79
CA PRO A 509 22.07 -5.29 0.63
C PRO A 509 21.71 -5.70 -0.81
N ASP A 510 22.12 -6.89 -1.23
CA ASP A 510 21.58 -7.58 -2.41
C ASP A 510 20.39 -8.46 -1.96
N PHE A 511 19.16 -7.98 -2.20
CA PHE A 511 17.96 -8.69 -1.77
C PHE A 511 17.79 -10.06 -2.43
N GLY A 512 18.23 -10.23 -3.69
CA GLY A 512 18.18 -11.52 -4.38
C GLY A 512 19.21 -12.52 -3.86
N ALA A 513 20.31 -12.04 -3.27
CA ALA A 513 21.24 -12.87 -2.52
C ALA A 513 20.70 -13.20 -1.11
N ILE A 514 20.09 -12.23 -0.41
CA ILE A 514 19.45 -12.45 0.90
C ILE A 514 18.36 -13.53 0.80
N GLU A 515 17.57 -13.55 -0.28
CA GLU A 515 16.53 -14.56 -0.48
C GLU A 515 17.10 -16.00 -0.52
N LYS A 516 18.38 -16.16 -0.89
CA LYS A 516 19.08 -17.45 -0.91
C LYS A 516 19.72 -17.81 0.43
N CYS A 517 19.87 -16.86 1.36
CA CYS A 517 20.39 -17.14 2.69
C CYS A 517 19.43 -18.04 3.49
N PRO A 518 19.91 -18.84 4.45
CA PRO A 518 19.05 -19.60 5.35
C PRO A 518 18.27 -18.68 6.30
N GLY A 519 17.23 -19.23 6.94
CA GLY A 519 16.36 -18.48 7.85
C GLY A 519 15.26 -17.67 7.16
N MET A 520 14.43 -17.00 7.96
CA MET A 520 13.32 -16.16 7.52
C MET A 520 13.79 -14.79 7.01
N GLY A 521 14.85 -14.24 7.60
CA GLY A 521 15.40 -12.94 7.26
C GLY A 521 16.73 -12.67 7.96
N ILE A 522 17.28 -11.47 7.74
CA ILE A 522 18.55 -11.03 8.31
C ILE A 522 18.31 -9.78 9.17
N ILE A 523 18.59 -9.90 10.46
CA ILE A 523 18.68 -8.79 11.41
C ILE A 523 20.13 -8.31 11.41
N VAL A 524 20.34 -7.03 11.14
CA VAL A 524 21.67 -6.42 11.15
C VAL A 524 21.72 -5.36 12.24
N THR A 525 22.79 -5.32 13.04
CA THR A 525 22.93 -4.35 14.13
C THR A 525 24.37 -3.88 14.35
N GLY A 526 24.55 -2.72 14.97
CA GLY A 526 25.85 -2.16 15.31
C GLY A 526 25.74 -1.09 16.39
N ALA A 527 26.80 -0.93 17.18
CA ALA A 527 26.82 0.00 18.30
C ALA A 527 26.68 1.45 17.80
N ALA A 528 25.80 2.22 18.44
CA ALA A 528 25.61 3.62 18.10
C ALA A 528 26.71 4.49 18.75
N PRO A 529 27.11 5.59 18.10
CA PRO A 529 28.08 6.49 18.69
C PRO A 529 27.43 7.27 19.86
N PRO A 530 28.16 7.57 20.95
CA PRO A 530 27.58 8.16 22.17
C PRO A 530 26.79 9.47 21.94
N GLU A 531 27.20 10.27 20.96
CA GLU A 531 26.57 11.55 20.61
C GLU A 531 25.23 11.41 19.87
N SER A 532 24.88 10.21 19.39
CA SER A 532 23.65 9.99 18.63
C SER A 532 22.39 9.99 19.49
N GLY A 533 22.52 9.79 20.81
CA GLY A 533 21.39 9.58 21.72
C GLY A 533 20.74 8.20 21.59
N PHE A 534 21.33 7.30 20.79
CA PHE A 534 20.93 5.90 20.66
C PHE A 534 22.02 4.98 21.20
N ASP A 535 21.64 3.75 21.56
CA ASP A 535 22.55 2.73 22.06
C ASP A 535 23.05 1.80 20.95
N PHE A 536 22.17 1.45 20.02
CA PHE A 536 22.50 0.67 18.85
C PHE A 536 21.56 1.01 17.70
N TRP A 537 22.03 0.77 16.48
CA TRP A 537 21.22 0.84 15.27
C TRP A 537 20.93 -0.57 14.77
N SER A 538 19.79 -0.74 14.10
CA SER A 538 19.37 -2.01 13.50
C SER A 538 18.74 -1.81 12.11
N ARG A 539 18.72 -2.89 11.32
CA ARG A 539 17.91 -3.03 10.08
C ARG A 539 17.42 -4.48 10.01
N TYR A 540 16.32 -4.71 9.29
CA TYR A 540 15.76 -6.05 9.10
C TYR A 540 15.34 -6.28 7.65
N PHE A 541 15.90 -7.31 7.03
CA PHE A 541 15.66 -7.67 5.64
C PHE A 541 14.96 -9.02 5.55
N CYS A 542 13.84 -9.09 4.83
CA CYS A 542 12.99 -10.29 4.75
C CYS A 542 12.39 -10.55 3.35
N PRO A 543 13.16 -10.46 2.24
CA PRO A 543 12.64 -10.54 0.87
C PRO A 543 11.82 -11.80 0.56
N LYS A 544 12.07 -12.91 1.28
CA LYS A 544 11.30 -14.16 1.19
C LYS A 544 9.79 -14.01 1.43
N PHE A 545 9.38 -12.93 2.11
CA PHE A 545 7.98 -12.64 2.41
C PHE A 545 7.43 -11.51 1.52
N GLY A 546 8.10 -11.18 0.43
CA GLY A 546 7.68 -10.13 -0.51
C GLY A 546 8.00 -8.71 -0.05
N VAL A 547 8.69 -8.54 1.08
CA VAL A 547 9.13 -7.25 1.62
C VAL A 547 10.65 -7.26 1.73
N ASN A 548 11.33 -6.42 0.96
CA ASN A 548 12.79 -6.36 0.95
C ASN A 548 13.35 -5.92 2.32
N GLU A 549 12.78 -4.87 2.90
CA GLU A 549 13.18 -4.31 4.20
C GLU A 549 11.95 -3.88 5.01
N ASP A 550 11.87 -4.33 6.25
CA ASP A 550 10.83 -3.89 7.19
C ASP A 550 11.19 -2.50 7.76
N PRO A 551 10.25 -1.53 7.79
CA PRO A 551 10.52 -0.21 8.32
C PRO A 551 10.95 -0.19 9.79
N VAL A 552 10.23 -0.91 10.66
CA VAL A 552 10.49 -1.06 12.10
C VAL A 552 9.97 -2.41 12.60
N CYS A 553 10.89 -3.32 12.91
CA CYS A 553 10.57 -4.70 13.24
C CYS A 553 10.67 -4.93 14.75
N GLY A 554 9.53 -4.97 15.43
CA GLY A 554 9.49 -5.20 16.88
C GLY A 554 10.04 -6.57 17.29
N SER A 555 9.75 -7.63 16.52
CA SER A 555 10.22 -8.99 16.82
C SER A 555 11.74 -9.14 16.71
N ALA A 556 12.40 -8.43 15.78
CA ALA A 556 13.86 -8.35 15.73
C ALA A 556 14.43 -7.81 17.04
N HIS A 557 13.77 -6.79 17.62
CA HIS A 557 14.19 -6.18 18.88
C HIS A 557 14.05 -7.10 20.10
N CYS A 558 13.22 -8.14 20.02
CA CYS A 558 13.17 -9.18 21.06
C CYS A 558 14.45 -10.04 21.12
N SER A 559 15.23 -10.08 20.02
CA SER A 559 16.56 -10.71 20.00
C SER A 559 17.72 -9.72 20.18
N LEU A 560 17.55 -8.48 19.74
CA LEU A 560 18.54 -7.42 19.94
C LEU A 560 18.68 -7.02 21.41
N ALA A 561 17.56 -6.98 22.16
CA ALA A 561 17.56 -6.62 23.57
C ALA A 561 18.47 -7.50 24.44
N PRO A 562 18.35 -8.85 24.45
CA PRO A 562 19.25 -9.69 25.24
C PRO A 562 20.72 -9.61 24.78
N TYR A 563 20.97 -9.47 23.48
CA TYR A 563 22.33 -9.29 22.95
C TYR A 563 22.98 -8.01 23.48
N TRP A 564 22.34 -6.85 23.25
CA TRP A 564 22.88 -5.56 23.68
C TRP A 564 22.87 -5.39 25.20
N CYS A 565 22.01 -6.11 25.92
CA CYS A 565 22.05 -6.16 27.39
C CYS A 565 23.37 -6.71 27.90
N LYS A 566 23.82 -7.81 27.30
CA LYS A 566 25.10 -8.42 27.61
C LYS A 566 26.27 -7.56 27.16
N GLU A 567 26.24 -7.03 25.93
CA GLU A 567 27.36 -6.27 25.36
C GLU A 567 27.55 -4.90 26.03
N LEU A 568 26.48 -4.22 26.43
CA LEU A 568 26.55 -2.89 27.07
C LEU A 568 26.46 -2.93 28.60
N GLY A 569 26.11 -4.07 29.19
CA GLY A 569 25.96 -4.22 30.64
C GLY A 569 24.82 -3.40 31.24
N LYS A 570 23.72 -3.20 30.49
CA LYS A 570 22.53 -2.44 30.92
C LYS A 570 21.24 -3.01 30.33
N CYS A 571 20.10 -2.77 30.96
CA CYS A 571 18.81 -3.32 30.53
C CYS A 571 17.89 -2.34 29.79
N ASP A 572 18.18 -1.03 29.88
CA ASP A 572 17.38 0.02 29.24
C ASP A 572 18.11 0.61 28.02
N PHE A 573 17.42 0.60 26.88
CA PHE A 573 17.97 1.06 25.61
C PHE A 573 17.07 2.05 24.88
N VAL A 574 17.69 2.93 24.10
CA VAL A 574 17.04 3.65 23.00
C VAL A 574 17.67 3.15 21.70
N ALA A 575 16.88 2.46 20.90
CA ALA A 575 17.31 1.87 19.63
C ALA A 575 16.76 2.68 18.44
N TYR A 576 17.53 2.72 17.36
CA TYR A 576 17.10 3.28 16.08
C TYR A 576 17.14 2.21 14.99
N GLN A 577 16.00 1.90 14.38
CA GLN A 577 15.99 1.07 13.17
C GLN A 577 16.22 1.97 11.96
N ALA A 578 17.38 1.86 11.33
CA ALA A 578 17.87 2.74 10.26
C ALA A 578 17.39 2.31 8.87
N SER A 579 16.10 1.97 8.75
CA SER A 579 15.45 1.81 7.45
C SER A 579 15.25 3.18 6.78
N ARG A 580 14.81 3.20 5.51
CA ARG A 580 14.47 4.46 4.80
C ARG A 580 13.43 5.31 5.57
N ARG A 581 12.48 4.65 6.24
CA ARG A 581 11.47 5.34 7.07
C ARG A 581 11.99 5.67 8.46
N GLY A 582 12.94 4.91 8.99
CA GLY A 582 13.49 5.12 10.32
C GLY A 582 12.48 4.82 11.44
N GLY A 583 12.94 4.42 12.61
CA GLY A 583 12.05 4.27 13.76
C GLY A 583 12.78 4.22 15.08
N VAL A 584 12.12 4.69 16.14
CA VAL A 584 12.70 4.78 17.48
C VAL A 584 11.94 3.87 18.43
N LEU A 585 12.68 2.99 19.11
CA LEU A 585 12.16 2.11 20.13
C LEU A 585 12.85 2.40 21.46
N LYS A 586 12.09 2.52 22.55
CA LYS A 586 12.64 2.37 23.89
C LYS A 586 12.44 0.94 24.34
N ILE A 587 13.47 0.34 24.89
CA ILE A 587 13.50 -1.10 25.15
C ILE A 587 13.92 -1.31 26.58
N HIS A 588 13.21 -2.16 27.31
CA HIS A 588 13.63 -2.67 28.61
C HIS A 588 13.74 -4.19 28.54
N MET A 589 14.91 -4.73 28.87
CA MET A 589 15.16 -6.16 29.01
C MET A 589 14.95 -6.59 30.46
N ASP A 590 13.90 -7.35 30.73
CA ASP A 590 13.71 -8.04 32.01
C ASP A 590 14.43 -9.39 31.97
N GLU A 591 15.68 -9.40 32.43
CA GLU A 591 16.51 -10.60 32.47
C GLU A 591 15.95 -11.69 33.39
N GLN A 592 15.19 -11.33 34.43
CA GLN A 592 14.68 -12.30 35.39
C GLN A 592 13.54 -13.13 34.78
N ASN A 593 12.64 -12.47 34.07
CA ASN A 593 11.47 -13.10 33.46
C ASN A 593 11.65 -13.45 31.98
N GLN A 594 12.80 -13.11 31.39
CA GLN A 594 13.10 -13.26 29.96
C GLN A 594 12.04 -12.56 29.09
N ARG A 595 11.76 -11.30 29.42
CA ARG A 595 10.78 -10.45 28.73
C ARG A 595 11.45 -9.20 28.16
N VAL A 596 10.92 -8.74 27.04
CA VAL A 596 11.35 -7.50 26.38
C VAL A 596 10.15 -6.58 26.30
N LEU A 597 10.25 -5.44 26.97
CA LEU A 597 9.25 -4.38 26.92
C LEU A 597 9.65 -3.38 25.83
N LEU A 598 8.84 -3.28 24.79
CA LEU A 598 9.07 -2.37 23.66
C LEU A 598 8.12 -1.19 23.76
N GLN A 599 8.64 0.03 23.84
CA GLN A 599 7.85 1.24 23.84
C GLN A 599 8.04 2.02 22.55
N GLY A 600 6.93 2.45 21.97
CA GLY A 600 6.90 3.28 20.78
C GLY A 600 5.90 4.42 20.92
N LYS A 601 6.15 5.50 20.17
CA LYS A 601 5.14 6.51 19.86
C LYS A 601 4.40 6.09 18.59
N ALA A 602 3.22 6.67 18.36
CA ALA A 602 2.48 6.52 17.12
C ALA A 602 1.95 7.85 16.60
N PHE A 603 1.70 7.89 15.30
CA PHE A 603 1.15 9.03 14.59
C PHE A 603 0.08 8.59 13.59
N THR A 604 -1.15 9.09 13.72
CA THR A 604 -2.21 8.83 12.73
C THR A 604 -2.00 9.72 11.51
N VAL A 605 -1.80 9.13 10.33
CA VAL A 605 -1.55 9.82 9.07
C VAL A 605 -2.77 9.89 8.16
N MET A 606 -3.71 8.94 8.29
CA MET A 606 -4.96 8.93 7.52
C MET A 606 -6.12 8.49 8.41
N GLU A 607 -7.29 9.05 8.15
CA GLU A 607 -8.57 8.58 8.68
C GLU A 607 -9.58 8.53 7.54
N GLY A 608 -10.42 7.50 7.49
CA GLY A 608 -11.36 7.32 6.39
C GLY A 608 -12.37 6.21 6.61
N THR A 609 -13.10 5.89 5.55
CA THR A 609 -14.10 4.84 5.51
C THR A 609 -13.94 3.98 4.26
N ILE A 610 -14.08 2.67 4.44
CA ILE A 610 -14.17 1.68 3.36
C ILE A 610 -15.65 1.54 2.95
N LEU A 611 -15.94 1.61 1.66
CA LEU A 611 -17.30 1.76 1.11
C LEU A 611 -17.92 0.45 0.56
N VAL A 612 -17.29 -0.71 0.81
CA VAL A 612 -17.58 -1.98 0.10
C VAL A 612 -18.58 -2.92 0.77
#